data_AF-A0AAP9H5F1-F1
#
_entry.id   AF-A0AAP9H5F1-F1
#
_cell.length_a   1.000
_cell.length_b   1.000
_cell.length_c   1.000
_cell.angle_alpha   90.00
_cell.angle_beta   90.00
_cell.angle_gamma   90.00
#
_symmetry.space_group_name_H-M   'P 1'
#
loop_
_entity.id
_entity.type
_entity.pdbx_description
1 polymer ?
#
loop_
_entity_poly.entity_id
_entity_poly.type
_entity_poly.pdbx_seq_one_letter_code
_entity_poly.pdbx_strand_id
1 'polypeptide(L)' 'MTNNGKVPIQLDKDIKLLPDDALVALNETTVLPGQTVIVYGACPHHLPLQKEVMFTPMTADGQQEASQTLPLTH' A
#
# COMPACT_ATOMS: atom_id res chain seq x y z
N MET A 1 1.18 0.02 6.48
CA MET A 1 1.37 -1.32 5.90
C MET A 1 2.68 -1.89 6.43
N THR A 2 2.70 -3.14 6.89
CA THR A 2 3.94 -3.79 7.40
C THR A 2 4.29 -4.98 6.51
N ASN A 3 5.55 -5.06 6.05
CA ASN A 3 6.02 -6.24 5.31
C ASN A 3 6.37 -7.36 6.30
N ASN A 4 5.46 -8.31 6.48
CA ASN A 4 5.66 -9.50 7.33
C ASN A 4 6.37 -10.66 6.59
N GLY A 5 6.78 -10.45 5.34
CA GLY A 5 7.52 -11.43 4.53
C GLY A 5 9.00 -11.52 4.90
N LYS A 6 9.72 -12.37 4.17
CA LYS A 6 11.18 -12.58 4.33
C LYS A 6 12.03 -11.81 3.31
N VAL A 7 11.39 -11.17 2.34
CA VAL A 7 12.06 -10.48 1.22
C VAL A 7 11.57 -9.05 1.10
N PRO A 8 12.39 -8.12 0.57
CA PRO A 8 11.93 -6.78 0.21
C PRO A 8 10.78 -6.84 -0.81
N ILE A 9 9.84 -5.90 -0.69
CA ILE A 9 8.76 -5.72 -1.65
C ILE A 9 8.95 -4.36 -2.31
N GLN A 10 9.04 -4.35 -3.64
CA GLN A 10 8.93 -3.12 -4.42
C GLN A 10 7.45 -2.87 -4.70
N LEU A 11 6.99 -1.65 -4.50
CA LEU A 11 5.61 -1.21 -4.69
C LEU A 11 5.57 -0.06 -5.67
N ASP A 12 4.50 -0.02 -6.47
CA ASP A 12 4.15 1.19 -7.20
C ASP A 12 3.94 2.35 -6.22
N LYS A 13 4.19 3.57 -6.70
CA LYS A 13 4.15 4.79 -5.88
C LYS A 13 2.73 5.09 -5.39
N ASP A 14 1.74 4.65 -6.16
CA ASP A 14 0.34 4.89 -5.90
C ASP A 14 -0.31 3.65 -5.29
N ILE A 15 -1.01 3.87 -4.17
CA ILE A 15 -1.90 2.90 -3.55
C ILE A 15 -3.30 3.50 -3.47
N LYS A 16 -4.32 2.64 -3.40
CA LYS A 16 -5.71 3.08 -3.25
C LYS A 16 -6.27 2.62 -1.93
N LEU A 17 -7.01 3.49 -1.28
CA LEU A 17 -7.87 3.13 -0.15
C LEU A 17 -9.29 2.89 -0.66
N LEU A 18 -9.86 1.76 -0.26
CA LEU A 18 -11.21 1.34 -0.66
C LEU A 18 -12.17 1.45 0.53
N PRO A 19 -13.43 1.87 0.29
CA PRO A 19 -14.10 1.93 -1.01
C PRO A 19 -13.99 3.26 -1.77
N ASP A 20 -13.31 4.27 -1.22
CA ASP A 20 -13.34 5.61 -1.81
C ASP A 20 -12.51 5.76 -3.09
N ASP A 21 -11.76 4.71 -3.47
CA ASP A 21 -10.75 4.75 -4.53
C ASP A 21 -9.75 5.91 -4.35
N ALA A 22 -9.55 6.33 -3.10
CA ALA A 22 -8.70 7.47 -2.78
C ALA A 22 -7.25 7.10 -3.06
N LEU A 23 -6.64 7.78 -4.04
CA LEU A 23 -5.23 7.65 -4.34
C LEU A 23 -4.40 8.24 -3.20
N VAL A 24 -3.46 7.45 -2.72
CA VAL A 24 -2.49 7.83 -1.72
C VAL A 24 -1.09 7.54 -2.23
N ALA A 25 -0.22 8.52 -2.12
CA ALA A 25 1.19 8.37 -2.46
C ALA A 25 1.94 7.74 -1.28
N LEU A 26 2.79 6.75 -1.58
CA LEU A 26 3.75 6.24 -0.63
C LEU A 26 4.95 7.19 -0.51
N ASN A 27 5.48 7.33 0.71
CA ASN A 27 6.75 8.03 0.95
C ASN A 27 7.95 7.20 0.49
N GLU A 28 7.83 5.87 0.53
CA GLU A 28 8.85 4.92 0.13
C GLU A 28 8.20 3.79 -0.67
N THR A 29 8.82 3.42 -1.79
CA THR A 29 8.33 2.36 -2.69
C THR A 29 9.02 1.03 -2.48
N THR A 30 10.04 0.95 -1.63
CA THR A 30 10.68 -0.31 -1.25
C THR A 30 10.41 -0.55 0.23
N VAL A 31 9.79 -1.69 0.55
CA VAL A 31 9.44 -2.07 1.91
C VAL A 31 10.23 -3.30 2.33
N LEU A 32 11.19 -3.11 3.25
CA LEU A 32 12.03 -4.17 3.77
C LEU A 32 11.26 -5.10 4.73
N PRO A 33 11.72 -6.35 4.94
CA PRO A 33 11.15 -7.24 5.95
C PRO A 33 11.08 -6.58 7.33
N GLY A 34 9.92 -6.63 7.98
CA GLY A 34 9.63 -6.00 9.26
C GLY A 34 9.43 -4.48 9.21
N GLN A 35 9.66 -3.83 8.07
CA GLN A 35 9.45 -2.40 7.92
C GLN A 35 7.95 -2.08 7.81
N THR A 36 7.57 -0.97 8.43
CA THR A 36 6.22 -0.39 8.30
C THR A 36 6.28 0.89 7.50
N VAL A 37 5.50 0.95 6.42
CA VAL A 37 5.26 2.17 5.64
C VAL A 37 3.97 2.83 6.12
N ILE A 38 4.05 4.15 6.31
CA ILE A 38 2.91 4.99 6.70
C ILE A 38 2.20 5.47 5.44
N VAL A 39 0.88 5.29 5.44
CA VAL A 39 0.00 5.69 4.34
C VAL A 39 -0.82 6.88 4.81
N TYR A 40 -0.76 8.00 4.08
CA TYR A 40 -1.46 9.22 4.44
C TYR A 40 -2.69 9.43 3.56
N GLY A 41 -3.90 9.22 4.10
CA GLY A 41 -5.13 9.51 3.37
C GLY A 41 -5.33 11.01 3.13
N ALA A 42 -5.99 11.35 2.03
CA ALA A 42 -6.27 12.75 1.66
C ALA A 42 -7.32 13.44 2.55
N CYS A 43 -8.20 12.68 3.23
CA CYS A 43 -9.28 13.23 4.05
C CYS A 43 -9.47 12.43 5.37
N PRO A 44 -9.26 13.05 6.55
CA PRO A 44 -9.40 12.38 7.85
C PRO A 44 -10.81 11.86 8.13
N HIS A 45 -11.85 12.51 7.60
CA HIS A 45 -13.24 12.07 7.78
C HIS A 45 -13.55 10.77 7.02
N HIS A 46 -12.79 10.48 5.97
CA HIS A 46 -13.02 9.32 5.11
C HIS A 46 -12.14 8.14 5.51
N LEU A 47 -11.00 8.39 6.17
CA LEU A 47 -10.08 7.36 6.65
C LEU A 47 -10.76 6.26 7.48
N PRO A 48 -11.65 6.56 8.46
CA PRO A 48 -12.35 5.53 9.23
C PRO A 48 -13.32 4.67 8.41
N LEU A 49 -13.74 5.14 7.23
CA LEU A 49 -14.64 4.40 6.34
C LEU A 49 -13.90 3.41 5.45
N GLN A 50 -12.57 3.55 5.33
CA GLN A 50 -11.75 2.69 4.50
C GLN A 50 -11.60 1.32 5.16
N LYS A 51 -11.72 0.28 4.34
CA LYS A 51 -11.68 -1.12 4.80
C LYS A 51 -10.50 -1.88 4.25
N GLU A 52 -10.00 -1.47 3.08
CA GLU A 52 -8.97 -2.20 2.36
C GLU A 52 -7.98 -1.21 1.74
N VAL A 53 -6.77 -1.70 1.54
CA VAL A 53 -5.75 -1.04 0.73
C VAL A 53 -5.47 -1.90 -0.49
N MET A 54 -5.47 -1.29 -1.67
CA MET A 54 -5.04 -1.91 -2.91
C MET A 54 -3.69 -1.32 -3.33
N PHE A 55 -2.75 -2.19 -3.67
CA PHE A 55 -1.41 -1.82 -4.12
C PHE A 55 -0.94 -2.74 -5.23
N THR A 56 0.04 -2.28 -6.01
CA THR A 56 0.61 -3.05 -7.10
C THR A 56 2.08 -3.33 -6.79
N PRO A 57 2.46 -4.58 -6.51
CA PRO A 57 3.86 -4.96 -6.39
C PRO A 57 4.61 -4.76 -7.71
N MET A 58 5.91 -4.57 -7.63
CA MET A 58 6.81 -4.52 -8.77
C MET A 58 7.89 -5.59 -8.67
N THR A 59 8.24 -6.17 -9.81
CA THR A 59 9.40 -7.07 -9.93
C THR A 59 10.70 -6.29 -9.77
N ALA A 60 11.81 -7.01 -9.55
CA ALA A 60 13.15 -6.40 -9.47
C ALA A 60 13.54 -5.63 -10.74
N ASP A 61 12.98 -6.02 -11.89
CA ASP A 61 13.21 -5.37 -13.19
C ASP A 61 12.26 -4.18 -13.44
N GLY A 62 11.44 -3.82 -12.45
CA GLY A 62 10.52 -2.67 -12.50
C GLY A 62 9.21 -2.92 -13.24
N GLN A 63 8.84 -4.19 -13.49
CA GLN A 63 7.55 -4.52 -14.08
C GLN A 63 6.47 -4.63 -13.01
N GLN A 64 5.28 -4.10 -13.28
CA GLN A 64 4.13 -4.23 -12.39
C GLN A 64 3.62 -5.68 -12.38
N GLU A 65 3.36 -6.20 -11.19
CA GLU A 65 2.63 -7.44 -10.98
C GLU A 65 1.11 -7.19 -10.88
N ALA A 66 0.33 -8.24 -10.64
CA ALA A 66 -1.10 -8.08 -10.39
C ALA A 66 -1.33 -7.29 -9.09
N SER A 67 -2.29 -6.36 -9.13
CA SER A 67 -2.71 -5.62 -7.94
C SER A 67 -3.22 -6.58 -6.86
N GLN A 68 -2.84 -6.27 -5.61
CA GLN A 68 -3.25 -7.00 -4.43
C GLN A 68 -4.10 -6.09 -3.55
N THR A 69 -5.11 -6.67 -2.90
CA THR A 69 -5.97 -5.99 -1.94
C THR A 69 -5.79 -6.65 -0.58
N LEU A 70 -5.53 -5.84 0.45
CA LEU A 70 -5.40 -6.30 1.84
C LEU A 70 -6.36 -5.54 2.74
N PRO A 71 -6.94 -6.20 3.75
CA PRO A 71 -7.79 -5.53 4.73
C PRO A 71 -6.97 -4.57 5.61
N LEU A 72 -7.57 -3.43 5.94
CA LEU A 72 -7.08 -2.53 6.97
C LEU A 72 -7.48 -3.06 8.34
N THR A 73 -6.55 -3.01 9.28
CA THR A 73 -6.81 -3.24 10.71
C THR A 73 -6.88 -1.87 11.39
N HIS A 74 -7.98 -1.64 12.11
CA HIS A 74 -8.26 -0.41 12.88
C HIS A 74 -8.02 -0.65 14.37
#